data_AF-A0A3D3A6K2-F1
#
_entry.id   AF-A0A3D3A6K2-F1
#
_cell.length_a   1.000
_cell.length_b   1.000
_cell.length_c   1.000
_cell.angle_alpha   90.00
_cell.angle_beta   90.00
_cell.angle_gamma   90.00
#
_symmetry.space_group_name_H-M   'P 1'
#
loop_
_entity.id
_entity.type
_entity.pdbx_description
1 polymer ?
#
loop_
_entity_poly.entity_id
_entity_poly.type
_entity_poly.pdbx_seq_one_letter_code
_entity_poly.pdbx_strand_id
1 'polypeptide(L)'
;LRVRAPERLDEDLRCEWVAEVYDASLSPTVDVEVTLELTKQNGQPTVHRFVENPRGTDFNLDLGMLLPGVYNWVATCAQNGEALTEKGSLVVNAVQAEASLTPANHGLLKRLALRTEGKYLGTLDQPQDLERIRKAWAAFANRTPSQDIVHTSSERLPLHAQLWLLVTLLVLLTAEWAIRRAGGGR
;
A
#
# COMPACT_ATOMS: atom_id res chain seq x y z
N LEU A 1 35.51 3.44 11.69
CA LEU A 1 34.15 3.45 11.11
C LEU A 1 33.19 3.81 12.23
N ARG A 2 32.30 4.76 11.96
CA ARG A 2 31.21 5.16 12.85
C ARG A 2 29.92 5.27 12.03
N VAL A 3 28.87 4.56 12.41
CA VAL A 3 27.58 4.52 11.71
C VAL A 3 26.51 5.09 12.61
N ARG A 4 25.79 6.10 12.10
CA ARG A 4 24.61 6.67 12.74
C ARG A 4 23.38 5.99 12.13
N ALA A 5 22.92 4.95 12.81
CA ALA A 5 21.67 4.25 12.52
C ALA A 5 20.65 4.50 13.65
N PRO A 6 19.35 4.66 13.35
CA PRO A 6 18.31 4.67 14.37
C PRO A 6 18.17 3.29 15.01
N GLU A 7 17.94 3.22 16.31
CA GLU A 7 17.62 1.94 17.00
C GLU A 7 16.19 1.48 16.69
N ARG A 8 15.28 2.44 16.45
CA ARG A 8 13.86 2.20 16.17
C ARG A 8 13.39 3.12 15.06
N LEU A 9 12.58 2.58 14.16
CA LEU A 9 11.96 3.28 13.04
C LEU A 9 10.52 2.79 12.89
N ASP A 10 9.63 3.63 12.40
CA ASP A 10 8.26 3.26 12.05
C ASP A 10 8.17 2.93 10.55
N GLU A 11 7.32 1.98 10.14
CA GLU A 11 7.30 1.46 8.75
C GLU A 11 6.94 2.50 7.67
N ASP A 12 6.35 3.62 8.07
CA ASP A 12 5.98 4.74 7.19
C ASP A 12 7.11 5.78 7.04
N LEU A 13 8.22 5.62 7.75
CA LEU A 13 9.40 6.47 7.67
C LEU A 13 10.49 5.83 6.80
N ARG A 14 11.13 6.69 6.00
CA ARG A 14 12.25 6.31 5.15
C ARG A 14 13.52 6.14 5.99
N CYS A 15 14.24 5.05 5.75
CA CYS A 15 15.40 4.66 6.55
C CYS A 15 16.70 5.19 5.92
N GLU A 16 17.23 6.28 6.50
CA GLU A 16 18.45 6.96 6.04
C GLU A 16 19.56 6.88 7.09
N TRP A 17 20.73 6.40 6.70
CA TRP A 17 21.89 6.21 7.59
C TRP A 17 23.07 7.04 7.12
N VAL A 18 23.90 7.44 8.09
CA VAL A 18 25.13 8.18 7.82
C VAL A 18 26.31 7.42 8.39
N ALA A 19 27.40 7.30 7.63
CA ALA A 19 28.65 6.71 8.08
C ALA A 19 29.81 7.70 7.96
N GLU A 20 30.71 7.66 8.94
CA GLU A 20 31.95 8.44 8.97
C GLU A 20 33.13 7.46 9.13
N VAL A 21 34.14 7.58 8.27
CA VAL A 21 35.38 6.80 8.39
C VAL A 21 36.51 7.75 8.75
N TYR A 22 37.36 7.32 9.69
CA TYR A 22 38.49 8.10 10.18
C TYR A 22 39.78 7.34 9.87
N ASP A 23 40.81 8.04 9.42
CA ASP A 23 42.13 7.46 9.21
C ASP A 23 42.94 7.37 10.53
N ALA A 24 44.19 6.90 10.44
CA ALA A 24 45.09 6.76 11.57
C ALA A 24 45.44 8.10 12.27
N SER A 25 45.22 9.23 11.58
CA SER A 25 45.40 10.58 12.13
C SER A 25 44.12 11.15 12.74
N LEU A 26 43.05 10.36 12.80
CA LEU A 26 41.69 10.77 13.21
C LEU A 26 41.08 11.83 12.30
N SER A 27 41.50 11.87 11.02
CA SER A 27 40.91 12.72 10.01
C SER A 27 39.81 11.97 9.24
N PRO A 28 38.63 12.59 8.99
CA PRO A 28 37.61 11.99 8.15
C PRO A 28 38.13 11.69 6.74
N THR A 29 37.79 10.52 6.19
CA THR A 29 38.19 10.12 4.84
C THR A 29 37.03 9.50 4.06
N VAL A 30 37.01 9.76 2.76
CA VAL A 30 36.02 9.23 1.81
C VAL A 30 36.62 8.28 0.76
N ASP A 31 37.94 8.07 0.77
CA ASP A 31 38.67 7.24 -0.22
C ASP A 31 38.59 5.73 0.09
N VAL A 32 37.46 5.29 0.62
CA VAL A 32 37.23 3.92 1.09
C VAL A 32 35.83 3.47 0.73
N GLU A 33 35.68 2.17 0.50
CA GLU A 33 34.37 1.58 0.27
C GLU A 33 33.77 1.10 1.59
N VAL A 34 32.56 1.59 1.90
CA VAL A 34 31.77 1.17 3.06
C VAL A 34 30.56 0.38 2.59
N THR A 35 30.43 -0.85 3.05
CA THR A 35 29.31 -1.73 2.77
C THR A 35 28.51 -2.03 4.02
N LEU A 36 27.23 -2.31 3.85
CA LEU A 36 26.30 -2.70 4.91
C LEU A 36 25.65 -4.03 4.55
N GLU A 37 25.77 -5.01 5.42
CA GLU A 37 24.92 -6.19 5.41
C GLU A 37 23.75 -5.97 6.38
N LEU A 38 22.53 -6.04 5.87
CA LEU A 38 21.29 -5.90 6.63
C LEU A 38 20.52 -7.23 6.59
N THR A 39 20.24 -7.79 7.76
CA THR A 39 19.61 -9.11 7.88
C THR A 39 18.35 -8.99 8.72
N LYS A 40 17.20 -9.18 8.07
CA LYS A 40 15.92 -9.33 8.77
C LYS A 40 15.89 -10.65 9.53
N GLN A 41 15.30 -10.69 10.72
CA GLN A 41 15.07 -11.93 11.45
C GLN A 41 14.32 -12.95 10.55
N ASN A 42 14.90 -14.15 10.37
CA ASN A 42 14.43 -15.21 9.47
C ASN A 42 14.41 -14.86 7.96
N GLY A 43 15.05 -13.76 7.56
CA GLY A 43 15.22 -13.35 6.17
C GLY A 43 16.59 -13.71 5.61
N GLN A 44 16.77 -13.47 4.31
CA GLN A 44 18.08 -13.49 3.69
C GLN A 44 18.80 -12.15 3.93
N PRO A 45 20.13 -12.15 4.09
CA PRO A 45 20.92 -10.93 4.18
C PRO A 45 20.85 -10.13 2.87
N THR A 46 20.71 -8.82 2.96
CA THR A 46 20.83 -7.89 1.83
C THR A 46 22.06 -7.00 2.02
N VAL A 47 22.83 -6.84 0.94
CA VAL A 47 24.04 -6.02 0.95
C VAL A 47 23.77 -4.69 0.26
N HIS A 48 24.18 -3.61 0.92
CA HIS A 48 24.02 -2.24 0.46
C HIS A 48 25.36 -1.52 0.51
N ARG A 49 25.57 -0.56 -0.38
CA ARG A 49 26.79 0.25 -0.43
C ARG A 49 26.45 1.68 -0.06
N PHE A 50 27.23 2.27 0.83
CA PHE A 50 27.12 3.69 1.14
C PHE A 50 27.66 4.54 -0.01
N VAL A 51 27.04 5.70 -0.23
CA VAL A 51 27.45 6.66 -1.27
C VAL A 51 28.07 7.88 -0.60
N GLU A 52 29.23 8.30 -1.11
CA GLU A 52 29.93 9.50 -0.65
C GLU A 52 29.03 10.74 -0.76
N ASN A 53 29.01 11.57 0.28
CA ASN A 53 28.33 12.84 0.25
C ASN A 53 29.17 13.86 -0.55
N PRO A 54 28.67 14.38 -1.69
CA PRO A 54 29.45 15.30 -2.54
C PRO A 54 29.83 16.63 -1.85
N ARG A 55 29.18 16.96 -0.73
CA ARG A 55 29.38 18.22 0.02
C ARG A 55 29.97 18.01 1.40
N GLY A 56 30.30 16.78 1.78
CA GLY A 56 30.70 16.42 3.13
C GLY A 56 31.88 15.45 3.15
N THR A 57 32.21 14.98 4.35
CA THR A 57 33.24 13.95 4.59
C THR A 57 32.61 12.67 5.15
N ASP A 58 31.31 12.52 4.92
CA ASP A 58 30.45 11.44 5.38
C ASP A 58 29.89 10.67 4.18
N PHE A 59 29.35 9.49 4.46
CA PHE A 59 28.67 8.67 3.49
C PHE A 59 27.20 8.51 3.88
N ASN A 60 26.33 8.51 2.89
CA ASN A 60 24.89 8.36 3.07
C ASN A 60 24.41 7.04 2.47
N LEU A 61 23.45 6.41 3.13
CA LEU A 61 22.75 5.24 2.63
C LEU A 61 21.25 5.42 2.84
N ASP A 62 20.50 5.26 1.76
CA ASP A 62 19.03 5.20 1.80
C ASP A 62 18.57 3.77 1.53
N LEU A 63 17.93 3.18 2.54
CA LEU A 63 17.36 1.84 2.48
C LEU A 63 15.88 1.85 2.07
N GLY A 64 15.30 3.02 1.81
CA GLY A 64 13.90 3.18 1.45
C GLY A 64 12.96 2.89 2.62
N MET A 65 11.80 2.29 2.32
CA MET A 65 10.82 1.86 3.30
C MET A 65 11.08 0.40 3.68
N LEU A 66 11.34 0.16 4.96
CA LEU A 66 11.58 -1.18 5.49
C LEU A 66 10.27 -1.78 6.01
N LEU A 67 10.08 -3.08 5.77
CA LEU A 67 8.94 -3.80 6.34
C LEU A 67 9.11 -3.96 7.87
N PRO A 68 8.01 -4.01 8.64
CA PRO A 68 8.07 -4.26 10.08
C PRO A 68 8.87 -5.51 10.44
N GLY A 69 9.65 -5.41 11.51
CA GLY A 69 10.45 -6.51 12.05
C GLY A 69 11.75 -6.06 12.70
N VAL A 70 12.49 -7.03 13.21
CA VAL A 70 13.82 -6.82 13.79
C VAL A 70 14.88 -7.12 12.74
N TYR A 71 15.84 -6.20 12.62
CA TYR A 71 16.96 -6.29 11.70
C TYR A 71 18.27 -6.26 12.50
N ASN A 72 19.20 -7.13 12.13
CA ASN A 72 20.59 -7.04 12.54
C ASN A 72 21.40 -6.49 11.38
N TRP A 73 22.42 -5.69 11.68
CA TRP A 73 23.22 -5.09 10.63
C TRP A 73 24.70 -5.08 10.99
N VAL A 74 25.53 -5.16 9.95
CA VAL A 74 26.98 -5.14 10.03
C VAL A 74 27.51 -4.24 8.92
N ALA A 75 28.11 -3.12 9.30
CA ALA A 75 28.81 -2.23 8.39
C ALA A 75 30.29 -2.57 8.37
N THR A 76 30.87 -2.67 7.19
CA THR A 76 32.28 -3.02 6.99
C THR A 76 32.95 -2.02 6.06
N CYS A 77 34.18 -1.67 6.38
CA CYS A 77 35.03 -0.80 5.57
C CYS A 77 36.43 -1.41 5.51
N ALA A 78 37.05 -1.43 4.32
CA ALA A 78 38.43 -1.84 4.17
C ALA A 78 39.32 -0.59 4.09
N GLN A 79 40.26 -0.44 5.02
CA GLN A 79 41.21 0.67 5.05
C GLN A 79 42.62 0.13 5.33
N ASN A 80 43.58 0.43 4.45
CA ASN A 80 44.99 0.02 4.62
C ASN A 80 45.21 -1.49 4.87
N GLY A 81 44.33 -2.35 4.34
CA GLY A 81 44.39 -3.81 4.54
C GLY A 81 43.77 -4.31 5.84
N GLU A 82 43.26 -3.43 6.70
CA GLU A 82 42.49 -3.77 7.89
C GLU A 82 40.99 -3.58 7.64
N ALA A 83 40.19 -4.54 8.09
CA ALA A 83 38.74 -4.47 8.01
C ALA A 83 38.18 -3.83 9.28
N LEU A 84 37.61 -2.64 9.16
CA LEU A 84 36.88 -1.98 10.22
C LEU A 84 35.42 -2.41 10.16
N THR A 85 34.88 -2.84 11.29
CA THR A 85 33.50 -3.34 11.37
C THR A 85 32.74 -2.68 12.50
N GLU A 86 31.49 -2.33 12.23
CA GLU A 86 30.54 -1.85 13.22
C GLU A 86 29.22 -2.61 13.06
N LYS A 87 28.53 -2.86 14.16
CA LYS A 87 27.31 -3.68 14.16
C LYS A 87 26.29 -3.16 15.14
N GLY A 88 25.03 -3.45 14.86
CA GLY A 88 23.92 -3.09 15.72
C GLY A 88 22.63 -3.78 15.31
N SER A 89 21.53 -3.31 15.88
CA SER A 89 20.18 -3.75 15.53
C SER A 89 19.28 -2.56 15.25
N LEU A 90 18.24 -2.80 14.47
CA LEU A 90 17.19 -1.86 14.13
C LEU A 90 15.84 -2.56 14.30
N VAL A 91 14.90 -1.90 14.98
CA VAL A 91 13.51 -2.38 15.08
C VAL A 91 12.61 -1.49 14.25
N VAL A 92 11.96 -2.08 13.23
CA VAL A 92 10.94 -1.41 12.42
C VAL A 92 9.56 -1.76 12.96
N ASN A 93 8.82 -0.77 13.46
CA ASN A 93 7.49 -0.96 14.02
C ASN A 93 6.44 -0.90 12.92
N ALA A 94 5.43 -1.78 13.02
CA ALA A 94 4.23 -1.65 12.22
C ALA A 94 3.42 -0.45 12.72
N VAL A 95 3.09 0.46 11.80
CA VAL A 95 2.18 1.59 12.05
C VAL A 95 0.77 1.11 11.77
N GLN A 96 0.15 0.54 12.80
CA GLN A 96 -1.28 0.28 12.75
C GLN A 96 -2.04 1.60 12.96
N ALA A 97 -2.36 2.28 11.85
CA ALA A 97 -3.18 3.50 11.88
C ALA A 97 -4.51 3.32 12.64
N GLU A 98 -5.01 2.09 12.70
CA GLU A 98 -6.24 1.71 13.40
C GLU A 98 -6.10 1.68 14.93
N ALA A 99 -4.90 1.44 15.48
CA ALA A 99 -4.69 1.32 16.92
C ALA A 99 -4.62 2.67 17.65
N SER A 100 -4.41 3.77 16.92
CA SER A 100 -4.36 5.14 17.46
C SER A 100 -5.72 5.87 17.37
N LEU A 101 -6.70 5.27 16.71
CA LEU A 101 -8.04 5.84 16.61
C LEU A 101 -8.88 5.34 17.78
N THR A 102 -9.30 6.28 18.64
CA THR A 102 -10.40 6.06 19.61
C THR A 102 -11.54 5.28 18.94
N PRO A 103 -12.16 4.29 19.61
CA PRO A 103 -13.29 3.58 19.06
C PRO A 103 -14.38 4.61 18.70
N ALA A 104 -14.59 4.81 17.40
CA ALA A 104 -15.50 5.81 16.81
C ALA A 104 -15.19 7.30 17.13
N ASN A 105 -14.41 7.96 16.26
CA ASN A 105 -14.41 9.41 16.20
C ASN A 105 -15.75 9.92 15.62
N HIS A 106 -16.74 10.12 16.49
CA HIS A 106 -18.06 10.63 16.09
C HIS A 106 -18.00 11.99 15.38
N GLY A 107 -16.97 12.81 15.66
CA GLY A 107 -16.73 14.06 14.95
C GLY A 107 -16.39 13.82 13.47
N LEU A 108 -15.55 12.83 13.19
CA LEU A 108 -15.23 12.39 11.82
C LEU A 108 -16.47 11.87 11.10
N LEU A 109 -17.26 11.01 11.74
CA LEU A 109 -18.49 10.47 11.15
C LEU A 109 -19.51 11.58 10.83
N LYS A 110 -19.68 12.57 11.71
CA LYS A 110 -20.54 13.74 11.45
C LYS A 110 -20.03 14.57 10.27
N ARG A 111 -18.72 14.80 10.16
CA ARG A 111 -18.12 15.51 9.02
C ARG A 111 -18.26 14.74 7.72
N LEU A 112 -18.07 13.42 7.77
CA LEU A 112 -18.22 12.54 6.61
C LEU A 112 -19.65 12.58 6.09
N ALA A 113 -20.64 12.41 6.99
CA ALA A 113 -22.05 12.52 6.63
C ALA A 113 -22.34 13.86 5.94
N LEU A 114 -21.89 14.99 6.49
CA LEU A 114 -22.09 16.29 5.87
C LEU A 114 -21.46 16.42 4.48
N ARG A 115 -20.27 15.82 4.25
CA ARG A 115 -19.61 15.84 2.94
C ARG A 115 -20.29 14.94 1.90
N THR A 116 -20.90 13.83 2.33
CA THR A 116 -21.58 12.88 1.44
C THR A 116 -23.08 13.14 1.37
N GLU A 117 -23.52 14.38 1.60
CA GLU A 117 -24.93 14.81 1.60
C GLU A 117 -25.83 14.08 2.62
N GLY A 118 -25.23 13.34 3.56
CA GLY A 118 -25.88 12.72 4.69
C GLY A 118 -26.09 13.69 5.86
N LYS A 119 -26.92 13.28 6.82
CA LYS A 119 -27.23 14.09 8.00
C LYS A 119 -27.19 13.25 9.28
N TYR A 120 -26.53 13.78 10.30
CA TYR A 120 -26.58 13.20 11.64
C TYR A 120 -27.92 13.53 12.31
N LEU A 121 -28.64 12.50 12.77
CA LEU A 121 -30.00 12.65 13.32
C LEU A 121 -30.06 12.69 14.86
N GLY A 122 -28.96 12.35 15.54
CA GLY A 122 -28.87 12.36 17.01
C GLY A 122 -28.32 11.06 17.60
N THR A 123 -28.21 11.00 18.92
CA THR A 123 -27.96 9.78 19.70
C THR A 123 -29.27 9.16 20.17
N LEU A 124 -29.24 7.87 20.49
CA LEU A 124 -30.35 7.08 21.06
C LEU A 124 -30.02 6.79 22.52
N ASP A 125 -30.01 7.82 23.35
CA ASP A 125 -29.66 7.67 24.77
C ASP A 125 -30.92 7.54 25.64
N GLN A 126 -32.05 8.09 25.19
CA GLN A 126 -33.33 8.08 25.90
C GLN A 126 -34.48 7.61 25.00
N PRO A 127 -35.55 7.01 25.56
CA PRO A 127 -36.71 6.55 24.78
C PRO A 127 -37.38 7.65 23.94
N GLN A 128 -37.33 8.89 24.44
CA GLN A 128 -37.87 10.08 23.78
C GLN A 128 -37.06 10.57 22.56
N ASP A 129 -35.81 10.09 22.41
CA ASP A 129 -34.98 10.41 21.25
C ASP A 129 -35.49 9.75 19.96
N LEU A 130 -36.17 8.61 20.07
CA LEU A 130 -36.68 7.88 18.90
C LEU A 130 -37.69 8.73 18.11
N GLU A 131 -38.59 9.41 18.82
CA GLU A 131 -39.61 10.26 18.20
C GLU A 131 -38.98 11.52 17.57
N ARG A 132 -37.95 12.08 18.21
CA ARG A 132 -37.17 13.20 17.66
C ARG A 132 -36.41 12.79 16.40
N ILE A 133 -35.77 11.63 16.39
CA ILE A 133 -35.05 11.08 15.24
C ILE A 133 -36.02 10.77 14.11
N ARG A 134 -37.19 10.19 14.40
CA ARG A 134 -38.22 9.90 13.39
C ARG A 134 -38.68 11.16 12.66
N LYS A 135 -38.92 12.25 13.39
CA LYS A 135 -39.27 13.55 12.81
C LYS A 135 -38.12 14.12 11.97
N ALA A 136 -36.89 14.02 12.46
CA ALA A 136 -35.70 14.47 11.74
C ALA A 136 -35.45 13.67 10.44
N TRP A 137 -35.69 12.36 10.48
CA TRP A 137 -35.64 11.48 9.31
C TRP A 137 -36.69 11.87 8.27
N ALA A 138 -37.95 12.03 8.68
CA ALA A 138 -39.02 12.42 7.75
C ALA A 138 -38.72 13.76 7.04
N ALA A 139 -38.16 14.74 7.77
CA ALA A 139 -37.74 16.01 7.19
C ALA A 139 -36.54 15.88 6.23
N PHE A 140 -35.65 14.91 6.45
CA PHE A 140 -34.52 14.62 5.58
C PHE A 140 -34.95 13.84 4.34
N ALA A 141 -35.70 12.75 4.50
CA ALA A 141 -36.21 11.91 3.42
C ALA A 141 -37.06 12.70 2.41
N ASN A 142 -37.83 13.68 2.86
CA ASN A 142 -38.60 14.55 1.96
C ASN A 142 -37.75 15.48 1.09
N ARG A 143 -36.48 15.71 1.45
CA ARG A 143 -35.55 16.62 0.74
C ARG A 143 -34.54 15.88 -0.11
N THR A 144 -34.33 14.60 0.16
CA THR A 144 -33.37 13.77 -0.57
C THR A 144 -34.16 12.97 -1.61
N PRO A 145 -34.10 13.32 -2.92
CA PRO A 145 -34.64 12.45 -3.94
C PRO A 145 -33.93 11.10 -3.82
N SER A 146 -34.70 9.99 -3.87
CA SER A 146 -34.15 8.64 -3.92
C SER A 146 -33.18 8.58 -5.09
N GLN A 147 -31.88 8.65 -4.82
CA GLN A 147 -30.89 8.39 -5.84
C GLN A 147 -30.99 6.90 -6.11
N ASP A 148 -31.50 6.54 -7.29
CA ASP A 148 -31.46 5.17 -7.78
C ASP A 148 -30.02 4.71 -7.66
N ILE A 149 -29.78 3.77 -6.75
CA ILE A 149 -28.49 3.12 -6.61
C ILE A 149 -28.30 2.39 -7.93
N VAL A 150 -27.52 2.97 -8.83
CA VAL A 150 -27.09 2.31 -10.05
C VAL A 150 -26.15 1.19 -9.60
N HIS A 151 -26.72 0.03 -9.30
CA HIS A 151 -25.97 -1.21 -9.21
C HIS A 151 -25.39 -1.47 -10.59
N THR A 152 -24.15 -1.04 -10.81
CA THR A 152 -23.36 -1.50 -11.94
C THR A 152 -22.97 -2.95 -11.67
N SER A 153 -23.92 -3.86 -11.84
CA SER A 153 -23.62 -5.28 -11.97
C SER A 153 -23.05 -5.48 -13.36
N SER A 154 -21.73 -5.69 -13.46
CA SER A 154 -21.09 -6.13 -14.70
C SER A 154 -21.43 -7.62 -14.90
N GLU A 155 -22.67 -7.91 -15.24
CA GLU A 155 -23.10 -9.26 -15.57
C GLU A 155 -22.56 -9.60 -16.97
N ARG A 156 -21.51 -10.44 -17.02
CA ARG A 156 -21.00 -10.98 -18.27
C ARG A 156 -22.04 -11.97 -18.80
N LEU A 157 -23.00 -11.47 -19.57
CA LEU A 157 -23.98 -12.30 -20.26
C LEU A 157 -23.23 -13.34 -21.10
N PRO A 158 -23.35 -14.64 -20.78
CA PRO A 158 -22.65 -15.66 -21.54
C PRO A 158 -23.20 -15.70 -22.97
N LEU A 159 -22.33 -15.54 -23.97
CA LEU A 159 -22.74 -15.58 -25.39
C LEU A 159 -23.47 -16.89 -25.75
N HIS A 160 -23.15 -17.99 -25.06
CA HIS A 160 -23.80 -19.29 -25.28
C HIS A 160 -25.25 -19.35 -24.79
N ALA A 161 -25.71 -18.42 -23.96
CA ALA A 161 -27.10 -18.36 -23.47
C ALA A 161 -28.04 -17.56 -24.40
N GLN A 162 -27.51 -16.94 -25.45
CA GLN A 162 -28.30 -16.13 -26.38
C GLN A 162 -28.87 -16.99 -27.51
N LEU A 163 -30.14 -17.41 -27.35
CA LEU A 163 -30.85 -18.30 -28.28
C LEU A 163 -30.85 -17.82 -29.74
N TRP A 164 -30.80 -16.49 -29.97
CA TRP A 164 -30.78 -15.93 -31.31
C TRP A 164 -29.49 -16.25 -32.07
N LEU A 165 -28.33 -16.27 -31.40
CA LEU A 165 -27.05 -16.64 -32.01
C LEU A 165 -27.06 -18.11 -32.48
N LEU A 166 -27.67 -18.99 -31.69
CA LEU A 166 -27.87 -20.40 -32.04
C LEU A 166 -28.72 -20.54 -33.30
N VAL A 167 -29.85 -19.81 -33.37
CA VAL A 167 -30.73 -19.82 -34.55
C VAL A 167 -29.99 -19.29 -35.78
N THR A 168 -29.25 -18.19 -35.67
CA THR A 168 -28.45 -17.65 -36.78
C THR A 168 -27.41 -18.67 -37.28
N LEU A 169 -26.69 -19.34 -36.38
CA LEU A 169 -25.71 -20.36 -36.74
C LEU A 169 -26.38 -21.55 -37.45
N LEU A 170 -27.52 -22.02 -36.94
CA LEU A 170 -28.28 -23.11 -37.54
C LEU A 170 -28.75 -22.75 -38.96
N VAL A 171 -29.27 -21.53 -39.14
CA VAL A 171 -29.67 -21.03 -40.46
C VAL A 171 -28.48 -21.00 -41.41
N LEU A 172 -27.33 -20.48 -40.99
CA LEU A 172 -26.13 -20.46 -41.82
C LEU A 172 -25.67 -21.86 -42.24
N LEU A 173 -25.69 -22.82 -41.30
CA LEU A 173 -25.32 -24.22 -41.57
C LEU A 173 -26.30 -24.89 -42.53
N THR A 174 -27.61 -24.67 -42.34
CA THR A 174 -28.63 -25.22 -43.25
C THR A 174 -28.57 -24.58 -44.63
N ALA A 175 -28.27 -23.29 -44.72
CA ALA A 175 -28.07 -22.59 -45.98
C ALA A 175 -26.84 -23.11 -46.70
N GLU A 176 -25.72 -23.30 -46.01
CA GLU A 176 -24.51 -23.90 -46.57
C GLU A 176 -24.80 -25.30 -47.13
N TRP A 177 -25.49 -26.14 -46.36
CA TRP A 177 -25.87 -27.48 -46.79
C TRP A 177 -26.82 -27.45 -48.00
N ALA A 178 -27.81 -26.54 -48.02
CA ALA A 178 -28.75 -26.39 -49.12
C ALA A 178 -28.05 -25.92 -50.40
N ILE A 179 -27.11 -24.97 -50.29
CA ILE A 179 -26.28 -24.50 -51.40
C ILE A 179 -25.40 -25.65 -51.93
N ARG A 180 -24.72 -26.39 -51.04
CA ARG A 180 -23.91 -27.56 -51.44
C ARG A 180 -24.76 -28.62 -52.13
N ARG A 181 -25.97 -28.89 -51.63
CA ARG A 181 -26.89 -29.85 -52.25
C ARG A 181 -27.40 -29.37 -53.61
N ALA A 182 -27.68 -28.08 -53.77
CA ALA A 182 -28.10 -27.51 -55.05
C ALA A 182 -26.94 -27.44 -56.07
N GLY A 183 -25.70 -27.24 -55.61
CA GLY A 183 -24.49 -27.21 -56.45
C GLY A 183 -23.92 -28.59 -56.81
N GLY A 184 -24.24 -29.64 -56.05
CA GLY A 184 -23.82 -31.02 -56.31
C GLY A 184 -24.70 -31.78 -57.31
N GLY A 185 -25.70 -31.11 -57.90
CA GLY A 185 -26.58 -31.64 -58.96
C GLY A 185 -26.24 -31.05 -60.33
N ARG A 186 -25.01 -31.26 -60.81
CA ARG A 186 -24.62 -31.18 -62.22
C ARG A 186 -23.65 -32.32 -62.52
#